data_AF-A0A2L0BZH9-F1
#
_entry.id   AF-A0A2L0BZH9-F1
#
_cell.length_a   1.000
_cell.length_b   1.000
_cell.length_c   1.000
_cell.angle_alpha   90.00
_cell.angle_beta   90.00
_cell.angle_gamma   90.00
#
_symmetry.space_group_name_H-M   'P 1'
#
loop_
_entity.id
_entity.type
_entity.pdbx_description
1 polymer ?
#
loop_
_entity_poly.entity_id
_entity_poly.type
_entity_poly.pdbx_seq_one_letter_code
_entity_poly.pdbx_strand_id
1 'polypeptide(L)'
;LMALQWIHDNIAAFGGNPNNVTLFGESAGAVSVSLHLLSPLSRNLFSQAIMESGSPTAPWAVITREESILRGLRLAEAVNCPHDREDLTSVVECLKKKDPFELVNNEWGTLGICEFPFVPIVDGAFLDESPQRSLATKNFKKCNILMGSNTDEGFYFIIYYLTELFRKEENVYVNRQDFLRSVTELNPYVSSVARQAIIFEYTDWSNPDDPVSNRNSLDKMVGDYQFTCNVNEMAHRYAETGNTVYMYLFKHRSIANVWPSWT
;
A
#
# COMPACT_ATOMS: atom_id res chain seq x y z
N LEU A 1 -10.08 4.75 14.25
CA LEU A 1 -10.06 5.61 15.47
C LEU A 1 -11.26 5.37 16.39
N MET A 2 -12.51 5.71 16.01
CA MET A 2 -13.66 5.58 16.92
C MET A 2 -13.86 4.15 17.48
N ALA A 3 -13.64 3.12 16.65
CA ALA A 3 -13.67 1.73 17.11
C ALA A 3 -12.59 1.43 18.18
N LEU A 4 -11.40 2.03 18.08
CA LEU A 4 -10.35 1.89 19.10
C LEU A 4 -10.75 2.54 20.42
N GLN A 5 -11.41 3.69 20.35
CA GLN A 5 -11.98 4.35 21.54
C GLN A 5 -13.04 3.46 22.19
N TRP A 6 -13.94 2.89 21.38
CA TRP A 6 -14.95 1.96 21.90
C TRP A 6 -14.31 0.75 22.58
N ILE A 7 -13.28 0.14 21.97
CA ILE A 7 -12.54 -0.97 22.58
C ILE A 7 -11.91 -0.52 23.91
N HIS A 8 -11.21 0.60 23.92
CA HIS A 8 -10.60 1.14 25.13
C HIS A 8 -11.62 1.32 26.26
N ASP A 9 -12.82 1.81 25.95
CA ASP A 9 -13.83 2.13 26.95
C ASP A 9 -14.67 0.91 27.39
N ASN A 10 -14.78 -0.13 26.54
CA ASN A 10 -15.77 -1.19 26.74
C ASN A 10 -15.17 -2.61 26.83
N ILE A 11 -13.96 -2.85 26.33
CA ILE A 11 -13.44 -4.24 26.20
C ILE A 11 -13.28 -4.96 27.54
N ALA A 12 -13.14 -4.20 28.63
CA ALA A 12 -13.11 -4.73 30.00
C ALA A 12 -14.39 -5.51 30.36
N ALA A 13 -15.56 -5.08 29.87
CA ALA A 13 -16.83 -5.78 30.09
C ALA A 13 -16.88 -7.16 29.38
N PHE A 14 -16.02 -7.37 28.38
CA PHE A 14 -15.90 -8.63 27.62
C PHE A 14 -14.71 -9.48 28.11
N GLY A 15 -14.06 -9.10 29.21
CA GLY A 15 -12.91 -9.80 29.77
C GLY A 15 -11.56 -9.45 29.12
N GLY A 16 -11.52 -8.47 28.22
CA GLY A 16 -10.27 -7.95 27.66
C GLY A 16 -9.59 -6.93 28.57
N ASN A 17 -8.30 -6.69 28.37
CA ASN A 17 -7.56 -5.65 29.06
C ASN A 17 -7.38 -4.43 28.14
N PRO A 18 -8.01 -3.27 28.41
CA PRO A 18 -7.89 -2.08 27.56
C PRO A 18 -6.46 -1.51 27.52
N ASN A 19 -5.62 -1.83 28.50
CA ASN A 19 -4.21 -1.44 28.54
C ASN A 19 -3.28 -2.44 27.82
N ASN A 20 -3.82 -3.52 27.24
CA ASN A 20 -3.07 -4.53 26.51
C ASN A 20 -3.77 -4.89 25.19
N VAL A 21 -3.95 -3.88 24.34
CA VAL A 21 -4.56 -4.03 23.02
C VAL A 21 -3.46 -4.05 21.96
N THR A 22 -3.42 -5.10 21.13
CA THR A 22 -2.53 -5.17 19.97
C THR A 22 -3.33 -4.91 18.71
N LEU A 23 -2.93 -3.90 17.93
CA LEU A 23 -3.47 -3.69 16.61
C LEU A 23 -2.73 -4.56 15.61
N PHE A 24 -3.45 -5.26 14.76
CA PHE A 24 -2.87 -6.02 13.67
C PHE A 24 -3.67 -5.81 12.39
N GLY A 25 -2.98 -5.85 11.26
CA GLY A 25 -3.60 -5.68 9.96
C GLY A 25 -2.61 -6.03 8.85
N GLU A 26 -3.17 -6.33 7.68
CA GLU A 26 -2.47 -6.73 6.47
C GLU A 26 -2.72 -5.71 5.37
N SER A 27 -1.74 -5.48 4.49
CA SER A 27 -1.82 -4.56 3.35
C SER A 27 -2.28 -3.15 3.77
N ALA A 28 -3.40 -2.63 3.25
CA ALA A 28 -3.98 -1.35 3.66
C ALA A 28 -4.39 -1.32 5.16
N GLY A 29 -4.66 -2.48 5.75
CA GLY A 29 -4.83 -2.66 7.19
C GLY A 29 -3.51 -2.44 7.95
N ALA A 30 -2.39 -2.96 7.45
CA ALA A 30 -1.06 -2.70 8.01
C ALA A 30 -0.68 -1.22 7.92
N VAL A 31 -0.98 -0.59 6.77
CA VAL A 31 -0.88 0.87 6.62
C VAL A 31 -1.73 1.57 7.68
N SER A 32 -2.99 1.18 7.87
CA SER A 32 -3.87 1.76 8.87
C SER A 32 -3.32 1.63 10.31
N VAL A 33 -2.79 0.46 10.67
CA VAL A 33 -2.11 0.23 11.97
C VAL A 33 -0.91 1.16 12.12
N SER A 34 -0.08 1.26 11.09
CA SER A 34 1.10 2.12 11.10
C SER A 34 0.74 3.61 11.21
N LEU A 35 -0.30 4.09 10.50
CA LEU A 35 -0.80 5.45 10.65
C LEU A 35 -1.35 5.71 12.05
N HIS A 36 -1.96 4.70 12.69
CA HIS A 36 -2.38 4.79 14.08
C HIS A 36 -1.22 4.92 15.08
N LEU A 37 -0.02 4.41 14.76
CA LEU A 37 1.21 4.64 15.53
C LEU A 37 1.72 6.08 15.39
N LEU A 38 1.52 6.70 14.24
CA LEU A 38 1.95 8.07 13.96
C LEU A 38 0.98 9.10 14.56
N SER A 39 -0.33 8.86 14.40
CA SER A 39 -1.37 9.80 14.76
C SER A 39 -1.39 10.12 16.26
N PRO A 40 -1.37 11.42 16.65
CA PRO A 40 -1.50 11.82 18.05
C PRO A 40 -2.87 11.46 18.65
N LEU A 41 -3.91 11.30 17.82
CA LEU A 41 -5.26 10.99 18.26
C LEU A 41 -5.45 9.53 18.68
N SER A 42 -4.67 8.60 18.13
CA SER A 42 -4.85 7.16 18.38
C SER A 42 -3.72 6.47 19.12
N ARG A 43 -2.49 7.02 19.11
CA ARG A 43 -1.31 6.32 19.63
C ARG A 43 -1.36 5.93 21.12
N ASN A 44 -2.31 6.48 21.87
CA ASN A 44 -2.55 6.15 23.28
C ASN A 44 -3.70 5.15 23.49
N LEU A 45 -4.38 4.68 22.45
CA LEU A 45 -5.54 3.78 22.54
C LEU A 45 -5.20 2.29 22.39
N PHE A 46 -3.92 1.97 22.20
CA PHE A 46 -3.44 0.60 22.04
C PHE A 46 -2.00 0.48 22.55
N SER A 47 -1.52 -0.75 22.70
CA SER A 47 -0.26 -1.07 23.37
C SER A 47 0.84 -1.45 22.39
N GLN A 48 0.52 -2.31 21.41
CA GLN A 48 1.49 -2.88 20.46
C GLN A 48 0.89 -2.97 19.05
N ALA A 49 1.74 -3.19 18.05
CA ALA A 49 1.33 -3.25 16.65
C ALA A 49 1.95 -4.44 15.90
N ILE A 50 1.16 -5.01 15.00
CA ILE A 50 1.56 -6.01 14.01
C ILE A 50 1.18 -5.48 12.62
N MET A 51 2.11 -5.48 11.68
CA MET A 51 1.91 -4.92 10.33
C MET A 51 2.39 -5.93 9.30
N GLU A 52 1.45 -6.52 8.56
CA GLU A 52 1.72 -7.59 7.60
C GLU A 52 1.71 -6.99 6.18
N SER A 53 2.85 -7.01 5.50
CA SER A 53 2.96 -6.58 4.10
C SER A 53 2.46 -5.15 3.85
N GLY A 54 2.75 -4.20 4.76
CA GLY A 54 2.39 -2.80 4.57
C GLY A 54 3.06 -1.86 5.56
N SER A 55 3.23 -0.60 5.13
CA SER A 55 3.99 0.44 5.83
C SER A 55 3.47 1.82 5.40
N PRO A 56 3.52 2.86 6.26
CA PRO A 56 2.92 4.15 5.93
C PRO A 56 3.78 4.94 4.94
N THR A 57 4.99 4.47 4.62
CA THR A 57 5.85 5.07 3.58
C THR A 57 5.64 4.46 2.21
N ALA A 58 4.80 3.43 2.08
CA ALA A 58 4.49 2.84 0.79
C ALA A 58 3.92 3.89 -0.19
N PRO A 59 4.29 3.87 -1.48
CA PRO A 59 3.88 4.90 -2.44
C PRO A 59 2.36 5.09 -2.56
N TRP A 60 1.61 4.03 -2.28
CA TRP A 60 0.15 3.98 -2.38
C TRP A 60 -0.58 4.25 -1.05
N ALA A 61 0.15 4.44 0.06
CA ALA A 61 -0.43 4.55 1.39
C ALA A 61 -1.09 5.91 1.67
N VAL A 62 -0.50 7.00 1.15
CA VAL A 62 -0.94 8.38 1.41
C VAL A 62 -0.77 9.22 0.15
N ILE A 63 -1.76 10.05 -0.18
CA ILE A 63 -1.67 11.05 -1.26
C ILE A 63 -1.67 12.48 -0.72
N THR A 64 -1.26 13.43 -1.57
CA THR A 64 -1.32 14.85 -1.22
C THR A 64 -2.77 15.35 -1.20
N ARG A 65 -3.01 16.42 -0.43
CA ARG A 65 -4.32 17.09 -0.41
C ARG A 65 -4.73 17.59 -1.79
N GLU A 66 -3.77 18.09 -2.56
CA GLU A 66 -4.02 18.60 -3.91
C GLU A 66 -4.51 17.50 -4.85
N GLU A 67 -3.82 16.35 -4.87
CA GLU A 67 -4.23 15.21 -5.68
C GLU A 67 -5.57 14.65 -5.22
N SER A 68 -5.81 14.56 -3.91
CA SER A 68 -7.10 14.13 -3.36
C SER A 68 -8.27 15.01 -3.83
N ILE A 69 -8.09 16.34 -3.86
CA ILE A 69 -9.11 17.26 -4.40
C ILE A 69 -9.33 16.99 -5.89
N LEU A 70 -8.26 16.85 -6.68
CA LEU A 70 -8.38 16.59 -8.12
C LEU A 70 -9.11 15.28 -8.41
N ARG A 71 -8.81 14.20 -7.66
CA ARG A 71 -9.52 12.93 -7.78
C ARG A 71 -11.00 13.03 -7.39
N GLY A 72 -11.31 13.79 -6.34
CA GLY A 72 -12.70 14.07 -5.95
C GLY A 72 -13.48 14.80 -7.04
N LEU A 73 -12.86 15.80 -7.70
CA LEU A 73 -13.46 16.52 -8.83
C LEU A 73 -13.65 15.63 -10.06
N ARG A 74 -12.67 14.76 -10.38
CA ARG A 74 -12.81 13.78 -11.47
C ARG A 74 -13.95 12.78 -11.23
N LEU A 75 -14.10 12.29 -10.00
CA LEU A 75 -15.23 11.43 -9.65
C LEU A 75 -16.55 12.19 -9.82
N ALA A 76 -16.62 13.44 -9.36
CA ALA A 76 -17.80 14.27 -9.52
C ALA A 76 -18.16 14.48 -11.00
N GLU A 77 -17.17 14.75 -11.86
CA GLU A 77 -17.36 14.81 -13.31
C GLU A 77 -17.90 13.48 -13.87
N ALA A 78 -17.28 12.35 -13.51
CA ALA A 78 -17.67 11.03 -14.01
C ALA A 78 -19.12 10.64 -13.64
N VAL A 79 -19.61 11.10 -12.50
CA VAL A 79 -21.00 10.87 -12.05
C VAL A 79 -21.92 12.04 -12.38
N ASN A 80 -21.55 12.96 -13.28
CA ASN A 80 -22.39 14.09 -13.69
C ASN A 80 -22.82 15.02 -12.54
N CYS A 81 -21.92 15.26 -11.59
CA CYS A 81 -22.04 16.30 -10.56
C CYS A 81 -21.30 17.59 -10.98
N PRO A 82 -21.60 18.74 -10.34
CA PRO A 82 -20.72 19.90 -10.41
C PRO A 82 -19.29 19.50 -10.02
N HIS A 83 -18.30 20.08 -10.68
CA HIS A 83 -16.88 19.76 -10.51
C HIS A 83 -16.02 21.04 -10.61
N ASP A 84 -16.58 22.17 -10.16
CA ASP A 84 -15.84 23.41 -10.01
C ASP A 84 -15.02 23.38 -8.72
N ARG A 85 -13.73 23.69 -8.83
CA ARG A 85 -12.81 23.75 -7.69
C ARG A 85 -13.14 24.91 -6.75
N GLU A 86 -13.76 25.97 -7.26
CA GLU A 86 -14.12 27.15 -6.47
C GLU A 86 -15.42 26.95 -5.67
N ASP A 87 -16.25 25.95 -6.02
CA ASP A 87 -17.50 25.62 -5.32
C ASP A 87 -17.57 24.15 -4.89
N LEU A 88 -16.63 23.74 -4.04
CA LEU A 88 -16.57 22.39 -3.48
C LEU A 88 -17.82 22.01 -2.67
N THR A 89 -18.58 22.99 -2.18
CA THR A 89 -19.83 22.73 -1.43
C THR A 89 -20.85 22.08 -2.37
N SER A 90 -21.12 22.67 -3.53
CA SER A 90 -22.03 22.11 -4.52
C SER A 90 -21.58 20.74 -5.04
N VAL A 91 -20.26 20.54 -5.21
CA VAL A 91 -19.68 19.24 -5.56
C VAL A 91 -20.06 18.17 -4.53
N VAL A 92 -19.77 18.42 -3.25
CA VAL A 92 -20.01 17.46 -2.16
C VAL A 92 -21.50 17.21 -1.95
N GLU A 93 -22.33 18.24 -2.01
CA GLU A 93 -23.79 18.09 -1.86
C GLU A 93 -24.41 17.23 -2.96
N CYS A 94 -23.89 17.32 -4.18
CA CYS A 94 -24.31 16.44 -5.27
C CYS A 94 -23.85 15.00 -5.04
N LEU A 95 -22.56 14.80 -4.74
CA LEU A 95 -21.98 13.47 -4.49
C LEU A 95 -22.72 12.72 -3.37
N LYS A 96 -23.13 13.40 -2.29
CA LYS A 96 -23.89 12.80 -1.18
C LYS A 96 -25.27 12.27 -1.57
N LYS A 97 -25.82 12.70 -2.72
CA LYS A 97 -27.13 12.26 -3.23
C LYS A 97 -27.01 11.13 -4.26
N LYS A 98 -25.80 10.79 -4.67
CA LYS A 98 -25.55 9.73 -5.64
C LYS A 98 -25.71 8.36 -5.02
N ASP A 99 -26.06 7.40 -5.88
CA ASP A 99 -26.06 6.00 -5.47
C ASP A 99 -24.62 5.58 -5.12
N PRO A 100 -24.40 4.89 -3.99
CA PRO A 100 -23.05 4.50 -3.58
C PRO A 100 -22.39 3.54 -4.57
N PHE A 101 -23.14 2.72 -5.31
CA PHE A 101 -22.57 1.86 -6.36
C PHE A 101 -22.18 2.69 -7.59
N GLU A 102 -22.94 3.73 -7.94
CA GLU A 102 -22.54 4.69 -8.97
C GLU A 102 -21.21 5.36 -8.62
N LEU A 103 -21.00 5.73 -7.35
CA LEU A 103 -19.73 6.31 -6.91
C LEU A 103 -18.56 5.33 -7.06
N VAL A 104 -18.63 4.15 -6.43
CA VAL A 104 -17.49 3.22 -6.39
C VAL A 104 -17.14 2.64 -7.78
N ASN A 105 -18.13 2.47 -8.66
CA ASN A 105 -17.91 1.98 -10.02
C ASN A 105 -17.24 3.01 -10.94
N ASN A 106 -17.21 4.30 -10.55
CA ASN A 106 -16.64 5.39 -11.34
C ASN A 106 -15.38 6.00 -10.69
N GLU A 107 -14.78 5.35 -9.69
CA GLU A 107 -13.54 5.83 -9.06
C GLU A 107 -12.28 5.58 -9.92
N TRP A 108 -12.33 4.53 -10.74
CA TRP A 108 -11.17 4.04 -11.49
C TRP A 108 -11.03 4.76 -12.83
N GLY A 109 -10.10 5.69 -12.91
CA GLY A 109 -9.62 6.31 -14.15
C GLY A 109 -8.30 5.70 -14.64
N THR A 110 -7.47 6.52 -15.29
CA THR A 110 -6.12 6.11 -15.69
C THR A 110 -5.17 6.17 -14.50
N LEU A 111 -4.92 5.03 -13.87
CA LEU A 111 -4.00 4.86 -12.74
C LEU A 111 -2.94 3.80 -13.07
N GLY A 112 -1.74 3.97 -12.52
CA GLY A 112 -0.67 2.99 -12.63
C GLY A 112 -0.90 1.76 -11.75
N ILE A 113 0.01 0.79 -11.82
CA ILE A 113 -0.02 -0.38 -10.94
C ILE A 113 0.10 0.04 -9.46
N CYS A 114 -0.70 -0.59 -8.60
CA CYS A 114 -0.78 -0.30 -7.17
C CYS A 114 -1.14 1.17 -6.84
N GLU A 115 -1.76 1.92 -7.75
CA GLU A 115 -2.29 3.25 -7.43
C GLU A 115 -3.79 3.17 -7.16
N PHE A 116 -4.20 3.44 -5.92
CA PHE A 116 -5.61 3.41 -5.52
C PHE A 116 -6.19 4.82 -5.51
N PRO A 117 -7.42 5.04 -6.01
CA PRO A 117 -7.97 6.38 -6.23
C PRO A 117 -8.20 7.17 -4.93
N PHE A 118 -8.79 6.54 -3.92
CA PHE A 118 -9.11 7.18 -2.64
C PHE A 118 -8.39 6.48 -1.48
N VAL A 119 -7.38 7.14 -0.93
CA VAL A 119 -6.52 6.65 0.16
C VAL A 119 -6.33 7.75 1.20
N PRO A 120 -5.73 7.46 2.38
CA PRO A 120 -5.46 8.48 3.39
C PRO A 120 -4.71 9.72 2.86
N ILE A 121 -4.92 10.84 3.56
CA ILE A 121 -4.22 12.11 3.33
C ILE A 121 -3.65 12.65 4.65
N VAL A 122 -2.70 13.60 4.55
CA VAL A 122 -2.32 14.44 5.69
C VAL A 122 -3.39 15.52 5.86
N ASP A 123 -4.30 15.31 6.80
CA ASP A 123 -5.50 16.11 6.99
C ASP A 123 -5.30 17.31 7.96
N GLY A 124 -4.26 17.27 8.79
CA GLY A 124 -3.97 18.24 9.84
C GLY A 124 -4.59 17.91 11.20
N ALA A 125 -5.30 16.79 11.30
CA ALA A 125 -5.95 16.35 12.55
C ALA A 125 -5.58 14.91 12.90
N PHE A 126 -5.94 13.93 12.05
CA PHE A 126 -5.49 12.55 12.24
C PHE A 126 -3.98 12.43 12.00
N LEU A 127 -3.47 13.04 10.94
CA LEU A 127 -2.04 13.21 10.65
C LEU A 127 -1.75 14.69 10.47
N ASP A 128 -0.80 15.22 11.25
CA ASP A 128 -0.35 16.61 11.19
C ASP A 128 0.90 16.80 10.29
N GLU A 129 1.59 15.70 9.96
CA GLU A 129 2.73 15.69 9.05
C GLU A 129 2.80 14.40 8.21
N SER A 130 3.71 14.33 7.23
CA SER A 130 3.85 13.14 6.39
C SER A 130 4.49 11.97 7.16
N PRO A 131 4.16 10.71 6.82
CA PRO A 131 4.77 9.54 7.46
C PRO A 131 6.30 9.53 7.42
N GLN A 132 6.89 9.93 6.29
CA GLN A 132 8.34 10.02 6.13
C GLN A 132 8.94 11.01 7.14
N ARG A 133 8.27 12.14 7.37
CA ARG A 133 8.70 13.14 8.35
C ARG A 133 8.55 12.63 9.77
N SER A 134 7.41 12.02 10.12
CA SER A 134 7.20 11.44 11.46
C SER A 134 8.25 10.38 11.80
N LEU A 135 8.61 9.52 10.83
CA LEU A 135 9.67 8.53 11.02
C LEU A 135 11.04 9.21 11.19
N ALA A 136 11.38 10.18 10.35
CA ALA A 136 12.66 10.89 10.41
C ALA A 136 12.84 11.69 11.72
N THR A 137 11.78 12.34 12.21
CA THR A 137 11.78 13.12 13.46
C THR A 137 11.50 12.27 14.69
N LYS A 138 11.26 10.97 14.51
CA LYS A 138 10.93 10.01 15.56
C LYS A 138 9.60 10.33 16.28
N ASN A 139 8.71 11.09 15.66
CA ASN A 139 7.38 11.44 16.18
C ASN A 139 6.37 10.31 15.92
N PHE A 140 6.48 9.25 16.70
CA PHE A 140 5.58 8.09 16.63
C PHE A 140 5.57 7.34 17.97
N LYS A 141 4.54 6.53 18.21
CA LYS A 141 4.42 5.69 19.42
C LYS A 141 5.67 4.83 19.62
N LYS A 142 6.24 4.84 20.83
CA LYS A 142 7.32 3.91 21.19
C LYS A 142 6.70 2.65 21.80
N CYS A 143 6.69 1.58 21.04
CA CYS A 143 6.20 0.28 21.44
C CYS A 143 6.88 -0.83 20.65
N ASN A 144 6.71 -2.07 21.09
CA ASN A 144 7.15 -3.24 20.34
C ASN A 144 6.30 -3.40 19.09
N ILE A 145 6.95 -3.75 17.99
CA ILE A 145 6.29 -4.06 16.72
C ILE A 145 6.74 -5.41 16.17
N LEU A 146 5.82 -6.08 15.47
CA LEU A 146 6.13 -7.20 14.60
C LEU A 146 5.69 -6.84 13.19
N MET A 147 6.54 -7.08 12.19
CA MET A 147 6.19 -6.84 10.80
C MET A 147 6.96 -7.73 9.85
N GLY A 148 6.54 -7.76 8.58
CA GLY A 148 7.21 -8.57 7.58
C GLY A 148 6.53 -8.52 6.24
N SER A 149 7.06 -9.32 5.32
CA SER A 149 6.63 -9.42 3.93
C SER A 149 6.53 -10.88 3.50
N ASN A 150 5.78 -11.12 2.44
CA ASN A 150 5.79 -12.37 1.69
C ASN A 150 6.95 -12.38 0.68
N THR A 151 7.25 -13.54 0.11
CA THR A 151 8.27 -13.63 -0.96
C THR A 151 7.86 -12.93 -2.24
N ASP A 152 6.59 -13.01 -2.61
CA ASP A 152 6.08 -12.67 -3.95
C ASP A 152 4.88 -11.71 -3.84
N GLU A 153 5.15 -10.47 -3.41
CA GLU A 153 4.15 -9.42 -3.16
C GLU A 153 3.60 -8.79 -4.45
N GLY A 154 4.32 -8.91 -5.57
CA GLY A 154 4.02 -8.21 -6.82
C GLY A 154 3.02 -8.95 -7.71
N PHE A 155 3.10 -10.29 -7.75
CA PHE A 155 2.33 -11.08 -8.72
C PHE A 155 0.83 -10.81 -8.69
N TYR A 156 0.23 -10.67 -7.51
CA TYR A 156 -1.21 -10.39 -7.39
C TYR A 156 -1.60 -9.16 -8.21
N PHE A 157 -0.88 -8.05 -8.04
CA PHE A 157 -1.17 -6.80 -8.72
C PHE A 157 -0.83 -6.85 -10.20
N ILE A 158 0.26 -7.53 -10.57
CA ILE A 158 0.67 -7.69 -11.97
C ILE A 158 -0.38 -8.50 -12.76
N ILE A 159 -0.97 -9.55 -12.17
CA ILE A 159 -2.02 -10.36 -12.82
C ILE A 159 -3.23 -9.51 -13.20
N TYR A 160 -3.65 -8.57 -12.33
CA TYR A 160 -4.79 -7.69 -12.59
C TYR A 160 -4.44 -6.47 -13.46
N TYR A 161 -3.17 -6.10 -13.56
CA TYR A 161 -2.73 -4.93 -14.32
C TYR A 161 -2.27 -5.29 -15.74
N LEU A 162 -1.39 -6.29 -15.89
CA LEU A 162 -0.86 -6.78 -17.17
C LEU A 162 -1.59 -8.05 -17.63
N THR A 163 -2.91 -7.95 -17.79
CA THR A 163 -3.82 -9.09 -17.99
C THR A 163 -3.51 -9.96 -19.22
N GLU A 164 -2.98 -9.36 -20.29
CA GLU A 164 -2.60 -10.09 -21.50
C GLU A 164 -1.31 -10.91 -21.33
N LEU A 165 -0.36 -10.41 -20.52
CA LEU A 165 0.95 -11.03 -20.30
C LEU A 165 0.89 -12.04 -19.13
N PHE A 166 0.16 -11.71 -18.07
CA PHE A 166 0.04 -12.51 -16.84
C PHE A 166 -1.36 -13.12 -16.73
N ARG A 167 -1.65 -14.05 -17.64
CA ARG A 167 -2.89 -14.82 -17.60
C ARG A 167 -2.92 -15.72 -16.37
N LYS A 168 -4.12 -15.88 -15.78
CA LYS A 168 -4.33 -16.75 -14.60
C LYS A 168 -4.39 -18.23 -15.01
N GLU A 169 -3.28 -18.71 -15.58
CA GLU A 169 -3.08 -20.09 -16.04
C GLU A 169 -1.66 -20.57 -15.68
N GLU A 170 -1.43 -21.87 -15.77
CA GLU A 170 -0.08 -22.42 -15.60
C GLU A 170 0.82 -22.09 -16.81
N ASN A 171 2.14 -22.17 -16.62
CA ASN A 171 3.13 -21.98 -17.69
C ASN A 171 3.18 -20.57 -18.31
N VAL A 172 3.13 -19.53 -17.47
CA VAL A 172 3.42 -18.15 -17.90
C VAL A 172 4.93 -17.90 -17.93
N TYR A 173 5.40 -17.31 -19.01
CA TYR A 173 6.80 -17.03 -19.31
C TYR A 173 6.92 -15.62 -19.90
N VAL A 174 7.97 -14.88 -19.54
CA VAL A 174 8.18 -13.50 -20.02
C VAL A 174 9.50 -13.43 -20.76
N ASN A 175 9.46 -13.30 -22.08
CA ASN A 175 10.70 -13.11 -22.86
C ASN A 175 11.32 -11.73 -22.56
N ARG A 176 12.58 -11.54 -22.99
CA ARG A 176 13.32 -10.30 -22.71
C ARG A 176 12.65 -9.04 -23.26
N GLN A 177 12.04 -9.11 -24.44
CA GLN A 177 11.39 -7.95 -25.05
C GLN A 177 10.14 -7.52 -24.26
N ASP A 178 9.34 -8.50 -23.82
CA ASP A 178 8.17 -8.24 -22.99
C ASP A 178 8.57 -7.73 -21.61
N PHE A 179 9.64 -8.26 -21.00
CA PHE A 179 10.22 -7.71 -19.76
C PHE A 179 10.57 -6.22 -19.89
N LEU A 180 11.33 -5.84 -20.93
CA LEU A 180 11.72 -4.43 -21.15
C LEU A 180 10.51 -3.52 -21.35
N ARG A 181 9.46 -4.01 -22.01
CA ARG A 181 8.19 -3.29 -22.18
C ARG A 181 7.47 -3.13 -20.84
N SER A 182 7.32 -4.21 -20.09
CA SER A 182 6.68 -4.22 -18.77
C SER A 182 7.39 -3.31 -17.78
N VAL A 183 8.72 -3.21 -17.78
CA VAL A 183 9.44 -2.22 -16.94
C VAL A 183 8.98 -0.79 -17.23
N THR A 184 8.71 -0.46 -18.49
CA THR A 184 8.20 0.86 -18.89
C THR A 184 6.77 1.07 -18.43
N GLU A 185 5.89 0.08 -18.63
CA GLU A 185 4.47 0.15 -18.28
C GLU A 185 4.23 0.17 -16.75
N LEU A 186 5.05 -0.55 -16.00
CA LEU A 186 4.96 -0.65 -14.53
C LEU A 186 5.63 0.53 -13.82
N ASN A 187 6.48 1.30 -14.51
CA ASN A 187 7.18 2.47 -13.97
C ASN A 187 7.01 3.70 -14.90
N PRO A 188 5.78 4.20 -15.09
CA PRO A 188 5.49 5.22 -16.10
C PRO A 188 6.07 6.61 -15.76
N TYR A 189 6.31 6.90 -14.48
CA TYR A 189 6.67 8.24 -14.01
C TYR A 189 8.18 8.52 -13.94
N VAL A 190 9.02 7.53 -14.20
CA VAL A 190 10.48 7.68 -14.10
C VAL A 190 11.12 8.07 -15.43
N SER A 191 12.32 8.66 -15.37
CA SER A 191 13.09 8.99 -16.57
C SER A 191 13.63 7.75 -17.29
N SER A 192 14.09 7.90 -18.54
CA SER A 192 14.74 6.80 -19.27
C SER A 192 15.99 6.28 -18.57
N VAL A 193 16.79 7.15 -17.95
CA VAL A 193 17.99 6.76 -17.18
C VAL A 193 17.61 5.93 -15.97
N ALA A 194 16.57 6.35 -15.22
CA ALA A 194 16.07 5.56 -14.10
C ALA A 194 15.52 4.19 -14.56
N ARG A 195 14.84 4.11 -15.71
CA ARG A 195 14.43 2.82 -16.29
C ARG A 195 15.61 1.90 -16.60
N GLN A 196 16.73 2.43 -17.09
CA GLN A 196 17.93 1.61 -17.32
C GLN A 196 18.50 1.06 -16.01
N ALA A 197 18.46 1.85 -14.92
CA ALA A 197 18.86 1.36 -13.60
C ALA A 197 17.93 0.25 -13.10
N ILE A 198 16.61 0.38 -13.28
CA ILE A 198 15.64 -0.68 -12.94
C ILE A 198 15.92 -1.95 -13.74
N ILE A 199 16.12 -1.83 -15.07
CA ILE A 199 16.46 -2.97 -15.93
C ILE A 199 17.74 -3.64 -15.42
N PHE A 200 18.76 -2.86 -15.08
CA PHE A 200 20.03 -3.40 -14.60
C PHE A 200 19.89 -4.14 -13.27
N GLU A 201 19.18 -3.55 -12.31
CA GLU A 201 18.98 -4.10 -10.97
C GLU A 201 18.20 -5.42 -11.01
N TYR A 202 17.14 -5.48 -11.80
CA TYR A 202 16.23 -6.63 -11.85
C TYR A 202 16.51 -7.59 -13.02
N THR A 203 17.70 -7.55 -13.63
CA THR A 203 18.12 -8.56 -14.61
C THR A 203 18.96 -9.64 -13.93
N ASP A 204 18.59 -10.90 -14.11
CA ASP A 204 19.47 -12.03 -13.82
C ASP A 204 20.62 -12.04 -14.83
N TRP A 205 21.75 -11.44 -14.47
CA TRP A 205 22.91 -11.34 -15.35
C TRP A 205 23.62 -12.67 -15.62
N SER A 206 23.27 -13.74 -14.90
CA SER A 206 23.77 -15.08 -15.19
C SER A 206 23.07 -15.72 -16.40
N ASN A 207 21.80 -15.36 -16.62
CA ASN A 207 21.02 -15.78 -17.78
C ASN A 207 19.96 -14.71 -18.16
N PRO A 208 20.37 -13.60 -18.82
CA PRO A 208 19.51 -12.43 -19.02
C PRO A 208 18.22 -12.67 -19.82
N ASP A 209 18.25 -13.68 -20.69
CA ASP A 209 17.12 -14.02 -21.57
C ASP A 209 16.23 -15.13 -20.99
N ASP A 210 16.51 -15.62 -19.77
CA ASP A 210 15.70 -16.65 -19.13
C ASP A 210 14.27 -16.15 -18.90
N PRO A 211 13.26 -16.84 -19.45
CA PRO A 211 11.89 -16.35 -19.39
C PRO A 211 11.23 -16.49 -18.01
N VAL A 212 11.76 -17.35 -17.13
CA VAL A 212 11.29 -17.52 -15.76
C VAL A 212 11.90 -16.45 -14.86
N SER A 213 13.21 -16.20 -14.98
CA SER A 213 13.89 -15.11 -14.26
C SER A 213 13.27 -13.77 -14.62
N ASN A 214 13.09 -13.47 -15.92
CA ASN A 214 12.45 -12.22 -16.35
C ASN A 214 11.03 -12.06 -15.77
N ARG A 215 10.22 -13.13 -15.72
CA ARG A 215 8.89 -13.10 -15.08
C ARG A 215 8.98 -12.78 -13.60
N ASN A 216 9.84 -13.50 -12.87
CA ASN A 216 10.01 -13.33 -11.43
C ASN A 216 10.60 -11.96 -11.08
N SER A 217 11.44 -11.40 -11.95
CA SER A 217 11.97 -10.04 -11.81
C SER A 217 10.87 -8.97 -11.84
N LEU A 218 9.81 -9.17 -12.63
CA LEU A 218 8.67 -8.26 -12.63
C LEU A 218 7.93 -8.28 -11.29
N ASP A 219 7.75 -9.46 -10.69
CA ASP A 219 7.23 -9.57 -9.32
C ASP A 219 8.12 -8.85 -8.32
N LYS A 220 9.44 -9.10 -8.35
CA LYS A 220 10.37 -8.52 -7.39
C LYS A 220 10.38 -7.00 -7.47
N MET A 221 10.44 -6.40 -8.65
CA MET A 221 10.46 -4.93 -8.74
C MET A 221 9.17 -4.28 -8.24
N VAL A 222 8.01 -4.90 -8.47
CA VAL A 222 6.72 -4.41 -7.96
C VAL A 222 6.64 -4.63 -6.44
N GLY A 223 6.92 -5.85 -5.99
CA GLY A 223 6.88 -6.23 -4.58
C GLY A 223 7.84 -5.42 -3.72
N ASP A 224 9.08 -5.25 -4.17
CA ASP A 224 10.11 -4.49 -3.46
C ASP A 224 9.73 -3.03 -3.35
N TYR A 225 9.34 -2.39 -4.46
CA TYR A 225 8.99 -0.96 -4.46
C TYR A 225 7.70 -0.65 -3.71
N GLN A 226 6.67 -1.48 -3.87
CA GLN A 226 5.33 -1.20 -3.32
C GLN A 226 5.15 -1.73 -1.89
N PHE A 227 5.92 -2.75 -1.47
CA PHE A 227 5.71 -3.44 -0.19
C PHE A 227 7.01 -3.63 0.60
N THR A 228 7.89 -4.53 0.17
CA THR A 228 9.00 -5.05 0.98
C THR A 228 9.97 -3.97 1.46
N CYS A 229 10.39 -3.06 0.58
CA CYS A 229 11.34 -2.01 0.97
C CYS A 229 10.73 -1.01 1.96
N ASN A 230 9.42 -0.74 1.87
CA ASN A 230 8.72 0.17 2.78
C ASN A 230 8.54 -0.45 4.17
N VAL A 231 8.28 -1.76 4.23
CA VAL A 231 8.28 -2.54 5.48
C VAL A 231 9.67 -2.49 6.12
N ASN A 232 10.72 -2.71 5.33
CA ASN A 232 12.11 -2.64 5.81
C ASN A 232 12.48 -1.24 6.32
N GLU A 233 12.09 -0.18 5.62
CA GLU A 233 12.34 1.20 6.04
C GLU A 233 11.73 1.47 7.42
N MET A 234 10.43 1.17 7.60
CA MET A 234 9.76 1.44 8.87
C MET A 234 10.36 0.62 10.01
N ALA A 235 10.65 -0.67 9.80
CA ALA A 235 11.30 -1.51 10.80
C ALA A 235 12.67 -0.96 11.21
N HIS A 236 13.47 -0.53 10.23
CA HIS A 236 14.77 0.08 10.48
C HIS A 236 14.63 1.36 11.32
N ARG A 237 13.72 2.27 10.93
CA ARG A 237 13.45 3.52 11.67
C ARG A 237 12.95 3.27 13.09
N TYR A 238 12.16 2.23 13.32
CA TYR A 238 11.74 1.84 14.67
C TYR A 238 12.92 1.30 15.50
N ALA A 239 13.74 0.43 14.93
CA ALA A 239 14.91 -0.14 15.60
C ALA A 239 15.93 0.93 16.02
N GLU A 240 16.15 1.97 15.20
CA GLU A 240 17.03 3.13 15.51
C GLU A 240 16.61 3.91 16.77
N THR A 241 15.41 3.68 17.30
CA THR A 241 14.90 4.34 18.51
C THR A 241 14.96 3.48 19.77
N GLY A 242 15.57 2.28 19.68
CA GLY A 242 15.68 1.33 20.80
C GLY A 242 14.41 0.52 21.07
N ASN A 243 13.38 0.64 20.21
CA ASN A 243 12.20 -0.22 20.28
C ASN A 243 12.54 -1.65 19.85
N THR A 244 11.82 -2.63 20.40
CA THR A 244 11.94 -4.02 19.95
C THR A 244 11.17 -4.21 18.64
N VAL A 245 11.84 -4.72 17.62
CA VAL A 245 11.28 -5.00 16.29
C VAL A 245 11.49 -6.47 15.96
N TYR A 246 10.42 -7.18 15.63
CA TYR A 246 10.48 -8.53 15.10
C TYR A 246 10.14 -8.50 13.61
N MET A 247 11.08 -8.95 12.78
CA MET A 247 10.88 -9.02 11.33
C MET A 247 10.63 -10.48 10.90
N TYR A 248 9.67 -10.71 10.01
CA TYR A 248 9.47 -12.00 9.35
C TYR A 248 9.57 -11.89 7.82
N LEU A 249 9.91 -13.02 7.20
CA LEU A 249 9.74 -13.24 5.76
C LEU A 249 8.95 -14.54 5.58
N PHE A 250 7.70 -14.42 5.13
CA PHE A 250 6.80 -15.55 4.97
C PHE A 250 6.99 -16.18 3.58
N LYS A 251 7.35 -17.46 3.55
CA LYS A 251 7.73 -18.18 2.32
C LYS A 251 6.85 -19.39 2.02
N HIS A 252 5.85 -19.65 2.83
CA HIS A 252 5.07 -20.88 2.72
C HIS A 252 3.96 -20.73 1.69
N ARG A 253 4.00 -21.55 0.63
CA ARG A 253 2.88 -21.72 -0.28
C ARG A 253 1.99 -22.87 0.19
N SER A 254 0.71 -22.57 0.43
CA SER A 254 -0.28 -23.58 0.84
C SER A 254 -0.46 -24.67 -0.22
N ILE A 255 -0.59 -25.92 0.21
CA ILE A 255 -0.81 -27.09 -0.69
C ILE A 255 -2.11 -26.95 -1.49
N ALA A 256 -3.14 -26.32 -0.91
CA ALA A 256 -4.44 -26.10 -1.53
C ALA A 256 -4.54 -24.76 -2.29
N ASN A 257 -3.43 -24.08 -2.55
CA ASN A 257 -3.45 -22.78 -3.24
C ASN A 257 -3.97 -22.95 -4.69
N VAL A 258 -5.03 -22.20 -5.02
CA VAL A 258 -5.72 -22.23 -6.31
C VAL A 258 -5.11 -21.33 -7.37
N TRP A 259 -4.18 -20.45 -6.98
CA TRP A 259 -3.40 -19.65 -7.92
C TRP A 259 -2.38 -20.51 -8.67
N PRO A 260 -1.94 -20.11 -9.87
CA PRO A 260 -0.94 -20.87 -10.60
C PRO A 260 0.33 -21.17 -9.78
N SER A 261 1.03 -22.25 -10.09
CA SER A 261 2.20 -22.72 -9.33
C SER A 261 3.37 -21.75 -9.31
N TRP A 262 3.41 -20.81 -10.26
CA TRP A 262 4.46 -19.83 -10.43
C TRP A 262 4.28 -18.54 -9.61
N THR A 263 3.13 -18.36 -8.97
CA THR A 263 2.89 -17.27 -8.00
C THR A 263 3.39 -17.66 -6.62
#